data_AF-X1SBT3-F1
#
_entry.id   AF-X1SBT3-F1
#
_cell.length_a   1.000
_cell.length_b   1.000
_cell.length_c   1.000
_cell.angle_alpha   90.00
_cell.angle_beta   90.00
_cell.angle_gamma   90.00
#
_symmetry.space_group_name_H-M   'P 1'
#
loop_
_entity.id
_entity.type
_entity.pdbx_description
1 polymer ?
#
loop_
_entity_poly.entity_id
_entity_poly.type
_entity_poly.pdbx_seq_one_letter_code
_entity_poly.pdbx_strand_id
1 'polypeptide(L)' 'MNKTVIIETKSGKIQGIKENGLEIFKGIPYGEPPIGDLRFSPPVAKNNWDDVLETTKYGFCAFQGYTQL' A
#
# COMPACT_ATOMS: atom_id res chain seq x y z
N MET A 1 -9.56 -13.12 -11.78
CA MET A 1 -9.38 -11.65 -11.85
C MET A 1 -8.26 -11.37 -12.84
N ASN A 2 -8.51 -10.52 -13.84
CA ASN A 2 -7.45 -10.16 -14.79
C ASN A 2 -6.51 -9.15 -14.13
N LYS A 3 -5.20 -9.28 -14.31
CA LYS A 3 -4.25 -8.29 -13.79
C LYS A 3 -4.31 -7.00 -14.62
N THR A 4 -4.01 -5.87 -14.01
CA THR A 4 -3.78 -4.63 -14.76
C THR A 4 -2.47 -4.73 -15.55
N VAL A 5 -2.27 -3.78 -16.46
CA VAL A 5 -0.90 -3.49 -16.91
C VAL A 5 -0.06 -3.02 -15.71
N ILE A 6 1.26 -3.12 -15.84
CA ILE A 6 2.18 -2.55 -14.84
C ILE A 6 2.12 -1.03 -14.96
N ILE A 7 1.92 -0.34 -13.84
CA ILE A 7 1.87 1.11 -13.76
C ILE A 7 3.09 1.63 -13.00
N GLU A 8 3.71 2.69 -13.51
CA GLU A 8 4.82 3.37 -12.88
C GLU A 8 4.32 4.50 -11.97
N THR A 9 4.81 4.52 -10.73
CA THR A 9 4.51 5.58 -9.75
C THR A 9 5.81 6.30 -9.35
N LYS A 10 5.70 7.35 -8.53
CA LYS A 10 6.87 8.06 -7.99
C LYS A 10 7.80 7.15 -7.16
N SER A 11 7.25 6.11 -6.55
CA SER A 11 7.97 5.23 -5.62
C SER A 11 8.34 3.87 -6.20
N GLY A 12 7.78 3.50 -7.36
CA GLY A 12 8.06 2.21 -7.98
C GLY A 12 6.89 1.70 -8.81
N LYS A 13 7.07 0.50 -9.36
CA LYS A 13 6.10 -0.13 -10.27
C LYS A 13 5.06 -0.91 -9.46
N ILE A 14 3.79 -0.86 -9.89
CA ILE A 14 2.68 -1.58 -9.25
C ILE A 14 1.84 -2.37 -10.26
N GLN A 15 1.15 -3.41 -9.77
CA GLN A 15 0.18 -4.17 -10.57
C GLN A 15 -1.04 -4.57 -9.73
N GLY A 16 -2.22 -4.11 -10.16
CA GLY A 16 -3.51 -4.38 -9.51
C GLY A 16 -4.36 -5.43 -10.23
N ILE A 17 -5.66 -5.39 -9.95
CA ILE A 17 -6.67 -6.24 -10.61
C ILE A 17 -7.67 -5.41 -11.42
N LYS A 18 -8.24 -6.04 -12.45
CA LYS A 18 -9.39 -5.58 -13.20
C LYS A 18 -10.62 -6.34 -12.74
N GLU A 19 -11.63 -5.61 -12.27
CA GLU A 19 -12.90 -6.15 -11.79
C GLU A 19 -14.04 -5.19 -12.12
N ASN A 20 -15.14 -5.69 -12.71
CA ASN A 20 -16.33 -4.92 -13.04
C ASN A 20 -16.06 -3.62 -13.85
N GLY A 21 -15.10 -3.66 -14.78
CA GLY A 21 -14.71 -2.51 -15.59
C GLY A 21 -13.81 -1.48 -14.87
N LEU A 22 -13.41 -1.75 -13.64
CA LEU A 22 -12.51 -0.90 -12.85
C LEU A 22 -11.12 -1.51 -12.75
N GLU A 23 -10.10 -0.65 -12.69
CA GLU A 23 -8.76 -1.01 -12.27
C GLU A 23 -8.60 -0.70 -10.78
N ILE A 24 -8.26 -1.71 -9.98
CA ILE A 24 -8.26 -1.63 -8.53
C ILE A 24 -6.86 -1.97 -7.99
N PHE A 25 -6.32 -1.08 -7.18
CA PHE A 25 -5.01 -1.19 -6.55
C PHE A 25 -5.16 -1.06 -5.03
N LYS A 26 -4.75 -2.09 -4.29
CA LYS A 26 -4.93 -2.21 -2.84
C LYS A 26 -3.57 -2.36 -2.16
N GLY A 27 -3.45 -1.81 -0.95
CA GLY A 27 -2.26 -2.01 -0.11
C GLY A 27 -1.00 -1.28 -0.60
N ILE A 28 -1.12 -0.21 -1.39
CA ILE A 28 0.02 0.60 -1.82
C ILE A 28 0.63 1.32 -0.59
N PRO A 29 1.91 1.10 -0.26
CA PRO A 29 2.56 1.84 0.81
C PRO A 29 2.84 3.28 0.37
N TYR A 30 2.47 4.24 1.23
CA TYR A 30 2.70 5.67 0.98
C TYR A 30 3.68 6.31 1.96
N GLY A 31 3.97 5.62 3.07
CA GLY A 31 4.94 6.03 4.08
C GLY A 31 5.69 4.83 4.66
N GLU A 32 6.83 5.09 5.29
CA GLU A 32 7.52 4.08 6.09
C GLU A 32 6.66 3.67 7.30
N PRO A 33 6.76 2.41 7.76
CA PRO A 33 6.02 1.94 8.93
C PRO A 33 6.30 2.83 10.17
N PRO A 34 5.27 3.38 10.84
CA PRO A 34 5.45 4.30 11.99
C PRO A 34 5.73 3.53 13.29
N ILE A 35 6.79 2.71 13.28
CA ILE A 35 7.23 1.85 14.38
C ILE A 35 8.64 2.24 14.84
N GLY A 36 9.05 1.76 16.02
CA GLY A 36 10.36 2.10 16.59
C GLY A 36 10.52 3.61 16.75
N ASP A 37 11.63 4.15 16.27
CA ASP A 37 11.97 5.58 16.33
C ASP A 37 11.04 6.47 15.50
N LEU A 38 10.26 5.90 14.57
CA LEU A 38 9.25 6.63 13.80
C LEU A 38 7.91 6.73 14.53
N ARG A 39 7.73 6.02 15.65
CA ARG A 39 6.50 6.13 16.43
C ARG A 39 6.41 7.53 17.04
N PHE A 40 5.24 8.16 16.90
CA PHE A 40 4.96 9.54 17.35
C PHE A 40 5.76 10.63 16.61
N SER A 41 6.38 10.29 15.48
CA SER A 41 7.05 11.23 14.58
C SER A 41 6.13 11.55 13.38
N PRO A 42 6.39 12.65 12.63
CA PRO A 42 5.74 12.90 11.35
C PRO A 42 5.93 11.73 10.37
N PRO A 43 4.99 11.49 9.43
CA PRO A 43 5.13 10.42 8.46
C PRO A 43 6.34 10.66 7.54
N VAL A 44 7.13 9.61 7.34
CA VAL A 44 8.24 9.60 6.39
C VAL A 44 7.76 8.95 5.10
N ALA A 45 8.03 9.57 3.95
CA ALA A 45 7.66 9.01 2.64
C ALA A 45 8.31 7.63 2.44
N LYS A 46 7.59 6.71 1.78
CA LYS A 46 8.12 5.37 1.50
C LYS A 46 9.32 5.45 0.54
N ASN A 47 10.40 4.77 0.89
CA ASN A 47 11.54 4.55 -0.01
C ASN A 47 11.09 3.81 -1.26
N ASN A 48 11.75 4.12 -2.37
CA ASN A 48 11.46 3.49 -3.64
C ASN A 48 11.73 1.98 -3.59
N TRP A 49 11.02 1.24 -4.44
CA TRP A 49 11.23 -0.18 -4.65
C TRP A 49 11.45 -0.48 -6.14
N ASP A 50 12.32 -1.44 -6.43
CA ASP A 50 12.76 -1.73 -7.81
C ASP A 50 11.81 -2.69 -8.54
N ASP A 51 11.28 -3.68 -7.81
CA ASP A 51 10.40 -4.71 -8.36
C ASP A 51 8.97 -4.22 -8.61
N VAL A 52 8.15 -5.06 -9.25
CA VAL A 52 6.73 -4.77 -9.39
C VAL A 52 6.01 -5.18 -8.11
N LEU A 53 5.44 -4.20 -7.40
CA LEU A 53 4.62 -4.48 -6.22
C LEU A 53 3.22 -4.94 -6.64
N GLU A 54 2.84 -6.14 -6.20
CA GLU A 54 1.48 -6.64 -6.41
C GLU A 54 0.50 -5.98 -5.42
N THR A 55 -0.52 -5.30 -5.94
CA THR A 55 -1.48 -4.50 -5.17
C THR A 55 -2.88 -5.11 -5.26
N THR A 56 -3.00 -6.42 -5.04
CA THR A 56 -4.25 -7.19 -5.19
C THR A 56 -4.99 -7.39 -3.87
N LYS A 57 -4.32 -7.15 -2.73
CA LYS A 57 -4.82 -7.37 -1.36
C LYS A 57 -4.74 -6.08 -0.54
N TYR A 58 -5.65 -5.92 0.42
CA TYR A 58 -5.54 -4.85 1.40
C TYR A 58 -4.33 -5.08 2.30
N GLY A 59 -3.66 -3.98 2.68
CA GLY A 59 -2.66 -4.01 3.73
C GLY A 59 -3.31 -4.16 5.11
N PHE A 60 -2.47 -4.27 6.14
CA PHE A 60 -2.93 -4.27 7.53
C PHE A 60 -3.56 -2.93 7.90
N CYS A 61 -4.62 -2.96 8.71
CA CYS A 61 -5.13 -1.74 9.34
C CYS A 61 -4.14 -1.23 10.40
N ALA A 62 -4.25 0.07 10.71
CA ALA A 62 -3.55 0.63 11.85
C ALA A 62 -4.04 -0.01 13.15
N PHE A 63 -3.23 0.03 14.20
CA PHE A 63 -3.65 -0.42 15.52
C PHE A 63 -4.89 0.34 15.96
N GLN A 64 -5.96 -0.39 16.28
CA GLN A 64 -7.16 0.13 16.89
C GLN A 64 -7.22 -0.45 18.32
N GLY A 65 -7.21 0.43 19.32
CA GLY A 65 -7.41 -0.01 20.70
C GLY A 65 -8.76 -0.74 20.80
N TYR A 66 -8.81 -1.85 21.53
CA TYR A 66 -10.07 -2.52 21.81
C TYR A 66 -10.92 -1.61 22.70
N THR A 67 -11.91 -0.95 22.11
CA THR A 67 -13.04 -0.41 22.86
C THR A 67 -14.05 -1.54 22.98
N GLN A 68 -14.26 -2.07 24.18
CA GLN A 68 -15.49 -2.81 24.46
C GLN A 68 -16.63 -1.79 24.36
N LEU A 69 -17.34 -1.80 23.23
CA LEU A 69 -18.67 -1.20 23.15
C LEU A 69 -19.67 -2.12 23.87
#